data_AF-A0A6A2XWW1-F1
#
_entry.id   AF-A0A6A2XWW1-F1
#
_cell.length_a   1.000
_cell.length_b   1.000
_cell.length_c   1.000
_cell.angle_alpha   90.00
_cell.angle_beta   90.00
_cell.angle_gamma   90.00
#
_symmetry.space_group_name_H-M   'P 1'
#
loop_
_entity.id
_entity.type
_entity.pdbx_description
1 polymer ?
#
loop_
_entity_poly.entity_id
_entity_poly.type
_entity_poly.pdbx_seq_one_letter_code
_entity_poly.pdbx_strand_id
1 'polypeptide(L)'
;METETETSKDTGEIEPLLQDSRDVPESDPNPRTAKTKVPGVEIRLYRQGKGPIDVFKSSLGGWDQNQLEVRDILEKYGLKSIYAFCTQSGRGVPIRFHPRNGRSIIGYKDGSVVHIDGEPKVISIFFQF
;
A
#
# COMPACT_ATOMS: atom_id res chain seq x y z
N MET A 1 56.10 -7.67 -1.35
CA MET A 1 57.15 -6.98 -0.58
C MET A 1 57.60 -5.81 -1.44
N GLU A 2 57.47 -4.58 -0.89
CA GLU A 2 58.25 -3.34 -1.18
C GLU A 2 58.05 -2.74 -2.61
N THR A 3 57.33 -1.63 -2.84
CA THR A 3 57.62 -0.17 -2.60
C THR A 3 59.03 0.22 -3.10
N GLU A 4 59.27 1.15 -4.04
CA GLU A 4 59.23 2.64 -3.94
C GLU A 4 59.74 3.23 -5.30
N THR A 5 59.00 4.12 -6.00
CA THR A 5 59.14 5.60 -6.19
C THR A 5 60.38 6.18 -6.87
N GLU A 6 60.15 7.11 -7.84
CA GLU A 6 60.84 8.42 -8.03
C GLU A 6 60.01 9.28 -9.02
N THR A 7 59.27 10.32 -8.59
CA THR A 7 59.63 11.73 -8.28
C THR A 7 59.77 12.65 -9.51
N SER A 8 58.84 13.60 -9.69
CA SER A 8 59.20 15.03 -9.77
C SER A 8 58.01 15.97 -9.60
N LYS A 9 58.33 17.01 -8.85
CA LYS A 9 57.56 18.09 -8.24
C LYS A 9 57.42 19.25 -9.24
N ASP A 10 56.25 19.88 -9.33
CA ASP A 10 56.18 21.30 -9.62
C ASP A 10 55.03 21.96 -8.85
N THR A 11 55.33 23.15 -8.35
CA THR A 11 54.64 23.88 -7.29
C THR A 11 54.10 25.15 -7.92
N GLY A 12 52.79 25.39 -7.81
CA GLY A 12 52.17 26.63 -8.26
C GLY A 12 51.10 27.05 -7.28
N GLU A 13 51.48 27.89 -6.32
CA GLU A 13 50.57 28.62 -5.43
C GLU A 13 49.72 29.61 -6.23
N ILE A 14 48.40 29.65 -5.99
CA ILE A 14 47.62 30.88 -6.17
C ILE A 14 46.72 31.10 -4.94
N GLU A 15 46.93 32.26 -4.33
CA GLU A 15 46.25 32.79 -3.15
C GLU A 15 44.73 33.00 -3.36
N PRO A 16 43.92 32.97 -2.29
CA PRO A 16 42.46 33.14 -2.35
C PRO A 16 42.05 34.62 -2.45
N LEU A 17 41.47 35.02 -3.59
CA LEU A 17 40.82 36.31 -3.76
C LEU A 17 39.41 36.29 -3.15
N LEU A 18 39.25 36.91 -1.98
CA LEU A 18 37.97 37.33 -1.42
C LEU A 18 37.53 38.67 -2.06
N GLN A 19 36.35 38.69 -2.68
CA GLN A 19 35.51 39.89 -2.95
C GLN A 19 34.13 39.36 -3.41
N ASP A 20 33.19 39.21 -2.48
CA ASP A 20 32.16 40.19 -2.07
C ASP A 20 31.01 40.39 -3.08
N SER A 21 29.83 40.04 -2.58
CA SER A 21 28.45 40.40 -2.95
C SER A 21 27.99 40.28 -4.41
N ARG A 22 27.12 39.28 -4.64
CA ARG A 22 25.78 39.43 -5.27
C ARG A 22 24.96 38.13 -5.21
N ASP A 23 23.81 38.25 -4.56
CA ASP A 23 22.59 37.42 -4.64
C ASP A 23 22.74 35.90 -4.57
N VAL A 24 22.70 35.39 -3.33
CA VAL A 24 22.27 34.02 -3.06
C VAL A 24 20.78 33.94 -3.44
N PRO A 25 20.34 33.12 -4.40
CA PRO A 25 18.94 32.76 -4.42
C PRO A 25 18.74 31.94 -3.14
N GLU A 26 17.99 32.47 -2.19
CA GLU A 26 17.47 31.69 -1.06
C GLU A 26 16.84 30.43 -1.66
N SER A 27 17.58 29.33 -1.57
CA SER A 27 17.09 28.02 -1.88
C SER A 27 16.13 27.68 -0.76
N ASP A 28 14.87 28.06 -0.95
CA ASP A 28 13.72 27.64 -0.16
C ASP A 28 13.91 26.16 0.24
N PRO A 29 14.18 25.84 1.51
CA PRO A 29 14.31 24.46 1.94
C PRO A 29 12.90 23.92 2.20
N ASN A 30 12.04 23.98 1.19
CA ASN A 30 10.80 23.24 1.23
C ASN A 30 10.91 22.07 0.26
N PRO A 31 11.44 20.91 0.70
CA PRO A 31 11.15 19.68 0.01
C PRO A 31 9.64 19.47 0.15
N ARG A 32 8.87 19.98 -0.82
CA ARG A 32 7.48 19.60 -1.04
C ARG A 32 7.51 18.11 -1.35
N THR A 33 7.57 17.30 -0.31
CA THR A 33 7.25 15.89 -0.35
C THR A 33 5.79 15.85 -0.76
N ALA A 34 5.55 15.63 -2.05
CA ALA A 34 4.23 15.32 -2.55
C ALA A 34 3.78 14.06 -1.81
N LYS A 35 2.99 14.23 -0.75
CA LYS A 35 2.30 13.14 -0.07
C LYS A 35 1.24 12.65 -1.05
N THR A 36 1.61 11.75 -1.96
CA THR A 36 0.64 11.09 -2.82
C THR A 36 -0.27 10.26 -1.92
N LYS A 37 -1.53 10.71 -1.79
CA LYS A 37 -2.56 9.95 -1.09
C LYS A 37 -2.77 8.65 -1.86
N VAL A 38 -2.52 7.51 -1.22
CA VAL A 38 -2.85 6.21 -1.79
C VAL A 38 -4.39 6.08 -1.87
N PRO A 39 -4.96 5.78 -3.03
CA PRO A 39 -6.40 5.52 -3.18
C PRO A 39 -6.86 4.40 -2.25
N GLY A 40 -8.09 4.50 -1.73
CA GLY A 40 -8.61 3.51 -0.79
C GLY A 40 -10.13 3.47 -0.74
N VAL A 41 -10.66 2.41 -0.14
CA VAL A 41 -12.09 2.19 0.08
C VAL A 41 -12.37 1.99 1.57
N GLU A 42 -13.58 2.32 2.00
CA GLU A 42 -14.12 1.83 3.28
C GLU A 42 -14.75 0.46 3.03
N ILE A 43 -14.31 -0.54 3.79
CA ILE A 43 -14.87 -1.89 3.78
C ILE A 43 -15.78 -2.03 4.99
N ARG A 44 -17.01 -2.50 4.76
CA ARG A 44 -17.92 -2.94 5.82
C ARG A 44 -18.06 -4.46 5.71
N LEU A 45 -17.40 -5.16 6.61
CA LEU A 45 -17.30 -6.62 6.58
C LEU A 45 -18.43 -7.25 7.40
N TYR A 46 -19.17 -8.15 6.77
CA TYR A 46 -20.20 -8.98 7.36
C TYR A 46 -19.71 -10.43 7.37
N ARG A 47 -20.33 -11.26 8.22
CA ARG A 47 -20.05 -12.68 8.30
C ARG A 47 -21.36 -13.45 8.19
N GLN A 48 -21.56 -14.08 7.04
CA GLN A 48 -22.78 -14.83 6.70
C GLN A 48 -24.04 -13.96 6.89
N GLY A 49 -24.00 -12.72 6.39
CA GLY A 49 -25.07 -11.74 6.48
C GLY A 49 -25.25 -11.09 7.85
N LYS A 50 -24.50 -11.52 8.87
CA LYS A 50 -24.51 -10.90 10.21
C LYS A 50 -23.40 -9.85 10.30
N GLY A 51 -23.71 -8.68 10.84
CA GLY A 51 -22.72 -7.63 11.03
C GLY A 51 -23.22 -6.23 10.66
N PRO A 52 -22.30 -5.28 10.45
CA PRO A 52 -20.87 -5.48 10.21
C PRO A 52 -20.08 -5.97 11.44
N ILE A 53 -19.14 -6.90 11.23
CA ILE A 53 -18.18 -7.36 12.24
C ILE A 53 -16.94 -6.46 12.30
N ASP A 54 -16.67 -5.69 11.25
CA ASP A 54 -15.62 -4.67 11.21
C ASP A 54 -15.91 -3.62 10.12
N VAL A 55 -15.42 -2.39 10.33
CA VAL A 55 -15.45 -1.28 9.37
C VAL A 55 -14.06 -0.66 9.30
N PHE A 56 -13.38 -0.78 8.17
CA PHE A 56 -11.98 -0.35 8.04
C PHE A 56 -11.67 0.22 6.65
N LYS A 57 -10.62 1.04 6.57
CA LYS A 57 -10.09 1.51 5.29
C LYS A 57 -9.09 0.50 4.72
N SER A 58 -9.19 0.23 3.43
CA SER A 58 -8.26 -0.60 2.68
C SER A 58 -7.71 0.19 1.50
N SER A 59 -6.39 0.24 1.36
CA SER A 59 -5.73 0.83 0.20
C SER A 59 -6.00 -0.01 -1.05
N LEU A 60 -6.12 0.65 -2.20
CA LEU A 60 -6.24 -0.01 -3.50
C LEU A 60 -4.86 -0.20 -4.12
N GLY A 61 -4.57 -1.43 -4.52
CA GLY A 61 -3.34 -1.83 -5.19
C GLY A 61 -3.52 -1.99 -6.70
N GLY A 62 -2.59 -2.70 -7.31
CA GLY A 62 -2.51 -2.86 -8.76
C GLY A 62 -1.86 -1.67 -9.45
N TRP A 63 -1.57 -1.82 -10.75
CA TRP A 63 -0.94 -0.77 -11.56
C TRP A 63 -1.78 0.52 -11.59
N ASP A 64 -3.09 0.36 -11.75
CA ASP A 64 -4.05 1.47 -11.78
C ASP A 64 -4.51 1.94 -10.39
N GLN A 65 -3.96 1.37 -9.31
CA GLN A 65 -4.37 1.66 -7.93
C GLN A 65 -5.89 1.56 -7.69
N ASN A 66 -6.51 0.55 -8.28
CA ASN A 66 -7.95 0.33 -8.23
C ASN A 66 -8.34 -1.08 -7.76
N GLN A 67 -7.39 -1.95 -7.41
CA GLN A 67 -7.67 -3.34 -7.05
C GLN A 67 -7.68 -3.53 -5.54
N LEU A 68 -8.65 -4.29 -5.02
CA LEU A 68 -8.72 -4.63 -3.60
C LEU A 68 -7.69 -5.72 -3.27
N GLU A 69 -6.97 -5.58 -2.16
CA GLU A 69 -6.06 -6.61 -1.63
C GLU A 69 -6.86 -7.73 -0.93
N VAL A 70 -7.52 -8.57 -1.74
CA VAL A 70 -8.48 -9.60 -1.26
C VAL A 70 -7.80 -10.65 -0.38
N ARG A 71 -6.59 -11.09 -0.73
CA ARG A 71 -5.86 -12.10 0.04
C ARG A 71 -5.61 -11.65 1.49
N ASP A 72 -5.21 -10.41 1.68
CA ASP A 72 -4.94 -9.83 3.00
C ASP A 72 -6.20 -9.79 3.86
N ILE A 73 -7.35 -9.46 3.27
CA ILE A 73 -8.65 -9.50 3.95
C ILE A 73 -8.99 -10.94 4.36
N LEU A 74 -8.81 -11.91 3.46
CA LEU A 74 -9.09 -13.32 3.75
C LEU A 74 -8.22 -13.84 4.90
N GLU A 75 -6.94 -13.47 4.92
CA GLU A 75 -6.00 -13.87 5.97
C GLU A 75 -6.34 -13.21 7.30
N LYS A 76 -6.50 -11.88 7.32
CA LYS A 76 -6.78 -11.10 8.52
C LYS A 76 -8.01 -11.57 9.28
N TYR A 77 -9.08 -11.95 8.57
CA TYR A 77 -10.35 -12.36 9.18
C TYR A 77 -10.58 -13.87 9.19
N GLY A 78 -9.60 -14.68 8.76
CA GLY A 78 -9.73 -16.14 8.73
C GLY A 78 -10.86 -16.63 7.80
N LEU A 79 -11.01 -15.98 6.64
CA LEU A 79 -12.07 -16.25 5.67
C LEU A 79 -11.55 -17.13 4.53
N LYS A 80 -12.44 -17.97 4.01
CA LYS A 80 -12.21 -18.82 2.84
C LYS A 80 -12.51 -18.07 1.55
N SER A 81 -13.58 -17.28 1.54
CA SER A 81 -14.06 -16.53 0.39
C SER A 81 -14.79 -15.27 0.83
N ILE A 82 -14.92 -14.29 -0.08
CA ILE A 82 -15.66 -13.06 0.15
C ILE A 82 -16.57 -12.71 -1.03
N TYR A 83 -17.67 -12.03 -0.72
CA TYR A 83 -18.73 -11.68 -1.66
C TYR A 83 -19.06 -10.19 -1.53
N ALA A 84 -19.27 -9.49 -2.64
CA ALA A 84 -19.87 -8.17 -2.65
C ALA A 84 -21.32 -8.32 -2.21
N PHE A 85 -21.66 -7.72 -1.07
CA PHE A 85 -22.91 -7.97 -0.35
C PHE A 85 -23.89 -6.81 -0.50
N CYS A 86 -25.11 -7.11 -0.94
CA CYS A 86 -26.19 -6.14 -0.97
C CYS A 86 -27.01 -6.25 0.32
N THR A 87 -26.81 -5.31 1.24
CA THR A 87 -27.46 -5.29 2.56
C THR A 87 -28.99 -5.25 2.51
N GLN A 88 -29.57 -4.69 1.44
CA GLN A 88 -31.02 -4.60 1.26
C GLN A 88 -31.66 -5.93 0.87
N SER A 89 -30.96 -6.74 0.05
CA SER A 89 -31.50 -7.99 -0.49
C SER A 89 -30.93 -9.24 0.16
N GLY A 90 -29.85 -9.12 0.93
CA GLY A 90 -29.09 -10.25 1.46
C GLY A 90 -28.31 -11.04 0.40
N ARG A 91 -28.33 -10.61 -0.87
CA ARG A 91 -27.65 -11.31 -1.96
C ARG A 91 -26.17 -10.92 -2.01
N GLY A 92 -25.32 -11.88 -2.34
CA GLY A 92 -23.88 -11.70 -2.54
C GLY A 92 -23.40 -12.16 -3.91
N VAL A 93 -22.44 -11.45 -4.50
CA VAL A 93 -21.72 -11.87 -5.72
C VAL A 93 -20.25 -12.14 -5.37
N PRO A 94 -19.65 -13.26 -5.78
CA PRO A 94 -18.27 -13.57 -5.42
C PRO A 94 -17.29 -12.49 -5.89
N ILE A 95 -16.43 -12.00 -4.99
CA ILE A 95 -15.31 -11.15 -5.38
C ILE A 95 -14.19 -12.07 -5.83
N ARG A 96 -14.03 -12.19 -7.14
CA ARG A 96 -12.94 -12.96 -7.75
C ARG A 96 -11.63 -12.19 -7.63
N PHE A 97 -10.53 -12.92 -7.42
CA PHE A 97 -9.20 -12.34 -7.30
C PHE A 97 -8.16 -13.22 -8.00
N HIS A 98 -7.06 -12.61 -8.41
CA HIS A 98 -6.00 -13.32 -9.13
C HIS A 98 -5.16 -14.15 -8.13
N PRO A 99 -4.96 -15.46 -8.37
CA PRO A 99 -4.45 -16.38 -7.35
C PRO A 99 -3.02 -16.07 -6.90
N ARG A 100 -2.20 -15.50 -7.80
CA ARG A 100 -0.78 -15.19 -7.54
C ARG A 100 -0.56 -13.96 -6.66
N ASN A 101 -1.32 -12.90 -6.87
CA ASN A 101 -1.09 -11.62 -6.18
C ASN A 101 -2.20 -11.28 -5.17
N GLY A 102 -3.31 -12.03 -5.14
CA GLY A 102 -4.37 -11.81 -4.17
C GLY A 102 -5.29 -10.63 -4.48
N ARG A 103 -5.16 -9.97 -5.64
CA ARG A 103 -5.91 -8.75 -5.96
C ARG A 103 -7.21 -9.03 -6.69
N SER A 104 -8.24 -8.22 -6.44
CA SER A 104 -9.51 -8.33 -7.13
C SER A 104 -9.35 -8.21 -8.65
N ILE A 105 -10.14 -8.99 -9.39
CA ILE A 105 -10.17 -8.90 -10.87
C ILE A 105 -10.82 -7.59 -11.32
N ILE A 106 -11.89 -7.18 -10.62
CA ILE A 106 -12.59 -5.92 -10.90
C ILE A 106 -11.99 -4.77 -10.09
N GLY A 107 -12.02 -3.57 -10.67
CA GLY A 107 -11.57 -2.35 -10.02
C GLY A 107 -12.63 -1.72 -9.13
N TYR A 108 -12.16 -0.91 -8.18
CA TYR A 108 -12.93 -0.10 -7.24
C TYR A 108 -12.48 1.35 -7.34
N LYS A 109 -13.37 2.28 -6.98
CA LYS A 109 -13.10 3.72 -7.02
C LYS A 109 -12.66 4.23 -5.65
N ASP A 110 -11.67 5.14 -5.61
CA ASP A 110 -11.26 5.84 -4.39
C ASP A 110 -12.47 6.45 -3.66
N GLY A 111 -12.49 6.30 -2.34
CA GLY A 111 -13.55 6.79 -1.46
C GLY A 111 -14.85 5.98 -1.47
N SER A 112 -14.92 4.88 -2.21
CA SER A 112 -16.13 4.03 -2.22
C SER A 112 -16.32 3.29 -0.89
N VAL A 113 -17.58 3.06 -0.52
CA VAL A 113 -17.95 2.15 0.56
C VAL A 113 -18.34 0.80 -0.05
N VAL A 114 -17.59 -0.25 0.29
CA VAL A 114 -17.78 -1.60 -0.23
C VAL A 114 -18.29 -2.49 0.91
N HIS A 115 -19.48 -3.06 0.72
CA HIS A 115 -20.05 -4.02 1.65
C HIS A 115 -19.62 -5.42 1.22
N ILE A 116 -19.01 -6.18 2.13
CA ILE A 116 -18.46 -7.51 1.85
C ILE A 116 -19.01 -8.50 2.86
N ASP A 117 -19.44 -9.67 2.42
CA ASP A 117 -19.77 -10.80 3.29
C ASP A 117 -18.72 -11.91 3.16
N GLY A 118 -18.28 -12.45 4.29
CA GLY A 118 -17.21 -13.44 4.38
C GLY A 118 -17.71 -14.84 4.73
N GLU A 119 -17.27 -15.84 3.98
CA GLU A 119 -17.40 -17.25 4.35
C GLU A 119 -16.22 -17.65 5.25
N PRO A 120 -16.45 -18.10 6.49
CA PRO A 120 -15.36 -18.49 7.39
C PRO A 120 -14.59 -19.71 6.88
N LYS A 121 -13.29 -19.80 7.20
CA LYS A 121 -12.59 -21.09 7.13
C LYS A 121 -13.24 -22.04 8.14
N VAL A 122 -13.58 -23.25 7.70
CA VAL A 122 -14.00 -24.32 8.62
C VAL A 122 -12.75 -24.75 9.39
N ILE A 123 -12.61 -24.24 10.61
CA ILE A 123 -11.69 -24.81 11.58
C ILE A 123 -12.46 -25.96 12.20
N SER A 124 -12.17 -27.20 11.81
CA SER A 124 -12.74 -28.38 12.46
C SER A 124 -12.22 -28.43 13.89
N ILE A 125 -12.96 -27.80 14.81
CA ILE A 125 -12.78 -28.01 16.24
C ILE A 125 -13.53 -29.32 16.53
N PHE A 126 -12.81 -30.44 16.49
CA PHE A 126 -13.32 -31.69 17.05
C PHE A 126 -13.41 -31.49 18.56
N PHE A 127 -14.61 -31.19 19.06
CA PHE A 127 -14.91 -31.38 20.48
C PHE A 127 -15.02 -32.88 20.69
N GLN A 128 -13.93 -33.50 21.15
CA GLN A 128 -13.99 -34.83 21.74
C GLN A 128 -14.62 -34.67 23.14
N PHE A 129 -15.79 -35.25 23.33
CA PHE A 129 -16.31 -35.59 24.67
C PHE A 129 -15.88 -37.02 25.01
#